data_AF-A0A7W6ED97-F1
#
_entry.id   AF-A0A7W6ED97-F1
#
_cell.length_a   1.000
_cell.length_b   1.000
_cell.length_c   1.000
_cell.angle_alpha   90.00
_cell.angle_beta   90.00
_cell.angle_gamma   90.00
#
_symmetry.space_group_name_H-M   'P 1'
#
loop_
_entity.id
_entity.type
_entity.pdbx_description
1 polymer ?
#
loop_
_entity_poly.entity_id
_entity_poly.type
_entity_poly.pdbx_seq_one_letter_code
_entity_poly.pdbx_strand_id
1 'polypeptide(L)'
;MNTPATAATWGTPPVKTRRSRVRLDSVFDTRREAARIYRKAVSGDLKVEDASRLVNMLAILSRMIETGEFEGRLAQLECLTQ
;
A
#
# COMPACT_ATOMS: atom_id res chain seq x y z
N MET A 1 48.29 -5.12 -34.82
CA MET A 1 47.01 -5.80 -34.54
C MET A 1 47.01 -6.22 -33.08
N ASN A 2 45.82 -6.18 -32.47
CA ASN A 2 45.42 -6.66 -31.13
C ASN A 2 45.03 -5.53 -30.17
N THR A 3 43.79 -5.05 -30.32
CA THR A 3 43.06 -4.27 -29.31
C THR A 3 42.32 -5.26 -28.40
N PRO A 4 42.44 -5.20 -27.06
CA PRO A 4 41.61 -6.04 -26.20
C PRO A 4 40.16 -5.54 -26.23
N ALA A 5 39.25 -6.46 -26.47
CA ALA A 5 37.82 -6.22 -26.51
C ALA A 5 37.30 -5.77 -25.14
N THR A 6 36.67 -4.59 -25.10
CA THR A 6 35.88 -4.11 -23.96
C THR A 6 34.69 -5.06 -23.76
N ALA A 7 34.75 -5.89 -22.73
CA ALA A 7 33.64 -6.76 -22.34
C ALA A 7 32.44 -5.91 -21.90
N ALA A 8 31.35 -5.97 -22.67
CA ALA A 8 30.08 -5.36 -22.29
C ALA A 8 29.51 -6.08 -21.07
N THR A 9 29.59 -5.45 -19.90
CA THR A 9 28.89 -5.91 -18.70
C THR A 9 27.41 -5.60 -18.87
N TRP A 10 26.60 -6.61 -19.18
CA TRP A 10 25.15 -6.50 -19.18
C TRP A 10 24.68 -6.35 -17.72
N GLY A 11 24.75 -5.12 -17.22
CA GLY A 11 24.36 -4.76 -15.86
C GLY A 11 22.87 -5.01 -15.65
N THR A 12 22.54 -5.70 -14.55
CA THR A 12 21.18 -5.82 -14.06
C THR A 12 20.57 -4.42 -13.92
N PRO A 13 19.39 -4.13 -14.51
CA PRO A 13 18.81 -2.81 -14.42
C PRO A 13 18.58 -2.45 -12.94
N PRO A 14 18.88 -1.21 -12.52
CA PRO A 14 18.74 -0.82 -11.13
C PRO A 14 17.26 -0.89 -10.73
N VAL A 15 16.91 -1.92 -9.97
CA VAL A 15 15.59 -2.04 -9.34
C VAL A 15 15.52 -0.93 -8.28
N LYS A 16 14.91 0.21 -8.64
CA LYS A 16 14.54 1.23 -7.67
C LYS A 16 13.48 0.63 -6.75
N THR A 17 13.92 0.01 -5.65
CA THR A 17 13.04 -0.42 -4.57
C THR A 17 12.53 0.83 -3.86
N ARG A 18 11.50 1.48 -4.43
CA ARG A 18 10.69 2.44 -3.67
C ARG A 18 9.93 1.64 -2.62
N ARG A 19 10.56 1.41 -1.47
CA ARG A 19 9.84 0.99 -0.27
C ARG A 19 8.97 2.18 0.14
N SER A 20 7.78 2.28 -0.45
CA SER A 20 6.78 3.21 0.06
C SER A 20 6.39 2.69 1.43
N ARG A 21 6.93 3.32 2.47
CA ARG A 21 6.70 2.98 3.87
C ARG A 21 5.31 3.48 4.30
N VAL A 22 4.31 3.24 3.45
CA VAL A 22 2.91 3.56 3.71
C VAL A 22 2.48 2.60 4.81
N ARG A 23 2.27 3.14 6.01
CA ARG A 23 1.67 2.39 7.09
C ARG A 23 0.19 2.23 6.78
N LEU A 24 -0.34 1.03 6.99
CA LEU A 24 -1.73 0.66 6.77
C LEU A 24 -2.21 -0.19 7.94
N ASP A 25 -1.71 0.12 9.14
CA ASP A 25 -1.93 -0.68 10.35
C ASP A 25 -3.28 -0.34 11.01
N SER A 26 -3.90 0.79 10.64
CA SER A 26 -5.18 1.25 11.18
C SER A 26 -6.13 1.74 10.09
N VAL A 27 -7.43 1.79 10.42
CA VAL A 27 -8.47 2.41 9.57
C VAL A 27 -8.16 3.88 9.26
N PHE A 28 -7.53 4.59 10.20
CA PHE A 28 -7.13 5.97 9.99
C PHE A 28 -6.04 6.11 8.92
N ASP A 29 -5.12 5.16 8.87
CA ASP A 29 -4.05 5.14 7.89
C ASP A 29 -4.59 4.81 6.49
N THR A 30 -5.46 3.79 6.37
CA THR A 30 -6.11 3.44 5.09
C THR A 30 -6.96 4.61 4.58
N ARG A 31 -7.72 5.28 5.45
CA ARG A 31 -8.49 6.49 5.13
C ARG A 31 -7.61 7.63 4.63
N ARG A 32 -6.49 7.89 5.32
CA ARG A 32 -5.55 8.95 4.93
C ARG A 32 -4.98 8.68 3.54
N GLU A 33 -4.61 7.44 3.27
CA GLU A 33 -4.05 7.04 1.98
C GLU A 33 -5.09 7.08 0.87
N ALA A 34 -6.34 6.67 1.12
CA ALA A 34 -7.44 6.79 0.18
C ALA A 34 -7.70 8.25 -0.20
N ALA A 35 -7.71 9.16 0.79
CA ALA A 35 -7.85 10.60 0.54
C ALA A 35 -6.66 11.16 -0.26
N ARG A 36 -5.44 10.66 -0.01
CA ARG A 36 -4.25 11.03 -0.80
C ARG A 36 -4.39 10.61 -2.26
N ILE A 37 -4.89 9.41 -2.52
CA ILE A 37 -5.10 8.88 -3.87
C ILE A 37 -6.22 9.66 -4.58
N TYR A 38 -7.32 9.92 -3.90
CA TYR A 38 -8.42 10.73 -4.44
C TYR A 38 -7.94 12.11 -4.90
N ARG A 39 -7.19 12.83 -4.06
CA ARG A 39 -6.63 14.15 -4.44
C ARG A 39 -5.74 14.09 -5.67
N LYS A 40 -4.92 13.02 -5.82
CA LYS A 40 -4.09 12.81 -7.01
C LYS A 40 -4.90 12.53 -8.27
N ALA A 41 -6.04 11.86 -8.13
CA ALA A 41 -6.93 11.64 -9.25
C ALA A 41 -7.58 12.95 -9.70
N VAL A 42 -8.01 13.79 -8.75
CA VAL A 42 -8.62 15.10 -9.02
C VAL A 42 -7.61 16.08 -9.63
N SER A 43 -6.34 16.05 -9.22
CA SER A 43 -5.29 16.89 -9.80
C SER A 43 -4.80 16.41 -11.18
N GLY A 44 -5.23 15.24 -11.65
CA GLY A 44 -4.79 14.65 -12.91
C GLY A 44 -3.43 13.92 -12.83
N ASP A 45 -2.81 13.87 -11.65
CA ASP A 45 -1.54 13.16 -11.42
C ASP A 45 -1.69 11.63 -11.48
N LEU A 46 -2.93 11.13 -11.41
CA LEU A 46 -3.27 9.71 -11.44
C LEU A 46 -4.56 9.51 -12.24
N LYS A 47 -4.62 8.47 -13.07
CA LYS A 47 -5.85 8.10 -13.77
C LYS A 47 -6.94 7.72 -12.76
N VAL A 48 -8.16 8.20 -12.98
CA VAL A 48 -9.31 7.93 -12.09
C VAL A 48 -9.57 6.43 -11.96
N GLU A 49 -9.41 5.67 -13.04
CA GLU A 49 -9.56 4.21 -13.01
C GLU A 49 -8.53 3.53 -12.09
N ASP A 50 -7.26 3.92 -12.20
CA ASP A 50 -6.19 3.38 -11.35
C ASP A 50 -6.42 3.78 -9.89
N ALA A 51 -6.84 5.02 -9.66
CA ALA A 51 -7.20 5.52 -8.34
C ALA A 51 -8.34 4.71 -7.72
N SER A 52 -9.40 4.43 -8.48
CA SER A 52 -10.56 3.64 -8.04
C SER A 52 -10.15 2.23 -7.63
N ARG A 53 -9.31 1.55 -8.44
CA ARG A 53 -8.79 0.20 -8.11
C ARG A 53 -7.99 0.22 -6.80
N LEU A 54 -7.13 1.21 -6.61
CA LEU A 54 -6.32 1.35 -5.39
C LEU A 54 -7.18 1.64 -4.15
N VAL A 55 -8.16 2.54 -4.26
CA VAL A 55 -9.08 2.86 -3.15
C VAL A 55 -9.91 1.64 -2.77
N ASN A 56 -10.34 0.83 -3.74
CA ASN A 56 -11.05 -0.42 -3.45
C ASN A 56 -10.19 -1.41 -2.64
N MET A 57 -8.90 -1.54 -2.97
CA MET A 57 -7.97 -2.36 -2.18
C MET A 57 -7.85 -1.83 -0.75
N LEU A 58 -7.73 -0.51 -0.57
CA LEU A 58 -7.69 0.12 0.76
C LEU A 58 -9.00 -0.10 1.55
N ALA A 59 -10.15 -0.11 0.89
CA ALA A 59 -11.44 -0.39 1.52
C ALA A 59 -11.56 -1.86 2.00
N ILE A 60 -11.00 -2.81 1.26
CA ILE A 60 -10.90 -4.20 1.71
C ILE A 60 -10.01 -4.28 2.96
N LEU A 61 -8.85 -3.65 2.94
CA LEU A 61 -7.94 -3.61 4.10
C LEU A 61 -8.59 -2.99 5.33
N SER A 62 -9.32 -1.88 5.17
CA SER A 62 -10.05 -1.24 6.27
C SER A 62 -11.02 -2.21 6.94
N ARG A 63 -11.80 -2.95 6.16
CA ARG A 63 -12.75 -3.94 6.69
C ARG A 63 -12.05 -5.06 7.47
N MET A 64 -10.91 -5.56 6.98
CA MET A 64 -10.15 -6.59 7.68
C MET A 64 -9.61 -6.09 9.03
N ILE A 65 -9.10 -4.85 9.07
CA ILE A 65 -8.63 -4.21 10.31
C ILE A 65 -9.81 -4.04 11.28
N GLU A 66 -10.93 -3.50 10.82
CA GLU A 66 -12.14 -3.30 11.63
C GLU A 66 -12.64 -4.62 12.22
N THR A 67 -12.73 -5.68 11.41
CA THR A 67 -13.13 -7.01 11.89
C THR A 67 -12.21 -7.49 13.01
N GLY A 68 -10.89 -7.40 12.83
CA GLY A 68 -9.94 -7.82 13.86
C GLY A 68 -10.02 -6.99 15.14
N GLU A 69 -10.20 -5.67 15.04
CA GLU A 69 -10.40 -4.81 16.20
C GLU A 69 -11.71 -5.13 16.94
N PHE A 70 -12.79 -5.42 16.22
CA PHE A 70 -14.07 -5.82 16.82
C PHE A 70 -13.97 -7.17 17.51
N GLU A 71 -13.34 -8.17 16.89
CA GLU A 71 -13.10 -9.48 17.51
C GLU A 71 -12.29 -9.35 18.80
N GLY A 72 -11.21 -8.54 18.78
CA GLY A 72 -10.41 -8.29 19.97
C GLY A 72 -11.18 -7.61 21.10
N ARG A 73 -12.04 -6.64 20.77
CA ARG A 73 -12.91 -5.97 21.75
C ARG A 73 -14.00 -6.90 22.28
N LEU A 74 -14.56 -7.77 21.43
CA LEU A 74 -15.56 -8.76 21.84
C LEU A 74 -14.96 -9.75 22.82
N ALA A 75 -13.78 -10.30 22.54
CA ALA A 75 -13.07 -11.22 23.43
C ALA A 75 -12.79 -10.60 24.81
N GLN A 76 -12.45 -9.30 24.86
CA GLN A 76 -12.28 -8.58 26.13
C GLN A 76 -13.59 -8.49 26.91
N LEU A 77 -14.71 -8.22 26.25
CA LEU A 77 -16.02 -8.15 26.91
C LEU A 77 -16.47 -9.51 27.43
N GLU A 78 -16.29 -10.57 26.64
CA GLU A 78 -16.64 -11.94 27.02
C GLU A 78 -15.88 -12.40 28.26
N CYS A 79 -14.60 -12.03 28.39
CA CYS A 79 -13.77 -12.30 29.57
C CYS A 79 -14.24 -11.56 30.83
N LEU A 80 -14.90 -10.40 30.71
CA LEU A 80 -15.42 -9.65 31.87
C LEU A 80 -16.74 -10.21 32.39
N THR A 81 -17.46 -10.97 31.56
CA THR A 81 -18.79 -11.51 31.87
C THR A 81 -18.79 -12.98 32.30
N GLN A 82 -17.64 -13.66 32.27
CA GLN A 82 -17.43 -15.02 32.80
C GLN A 82 -16.80 -14.97 34.19
#